data_AF-A0A158CBV8-F1
#
_entry.id   AF-A0A158CBV8-F1
#
_cell.length_a   1.000
_cell.length_b   1.000
_cell.length_c   1.000
_cell.angle_alpha   90.00
_cell.angle_beta   90.00
_cell.angle_gamma   90.00
#
_symmetry.space_group_name_H-M   'P 1'
#
loop_
_entity.id
_entity.type
_entity.pdbx_description
1 polymer ?
#
loop_
_entity_poly.entity_id
_entity_poly.type
_entity_poly.pdbx_seq_one_letter_code
_entity_poly.pdbx_strand_id
1 'polypeptide(L)'
;MQNYGIAHVWAQGDFVTRGIALALVIMSVLSWTVIVVKAWNVVRLKRLTKNAEQAFWHSDDFNDGIKKLGSQSSSPADNPFLALALAGQEAADHHHQTQPHLHDRMDVSDWITRCLKDVMDEGVGRMQAGLAILASIGSTSPFVGLFGTVWGIYHALLTIGATGQTSIDQVAGPVGESLIMTAFGLFVAIPAVLGYNALTRANKSIVTKLNRFAHGLHAFFVTGSKLSSTKRATSASTDSLRLATRAS
;
A
#
# COMPACT_ATOMS: atom_id res chain seq x y z
N MET A 1 -26.40 -35.28 21.33
CA MET A 1 -25.82 -34.19 20.51
C MET A 1 -24.69 -33.56 21.31
N GLN A 2 -23.53 -34.20 21.33
CA GLN A 2 -22.38 -33.71 22.08
C GLN A 2 -21.66 -32.66 21.22
N ASN A 3 -21.38 -31.52 21.84
CA ASN A 3 -20.83 -30.33 21.21
C ASN A 3 -19.43 -30.62 20.63
N TYR A 4 -19.33 -30.78 19.31
CA TYR A 4 -18.10 -30.63 18.52
C TYR A 4 -17.67 -29.15 18.52
N GLY A 5 -17.37 -28.62 19.70
CA GLY A 5 -17.03 -27.21 19.90
C GLY A 5 -15.52 -27.01 20.00
N ILE A 6 -15.08 -25.78 19.73
CA ILE A 6 -13.71 -25.28 19.93
C ILE A 6 -13.17 -25.65 21.33
N ALA A 7 -14.06 -25.81 22.32
CA ALA A 7 -13.74 -26.26 23.67
C ALA A 7 -13.21 -27.71 23.75
N HIS A 8 -13.65 -28.64 22.88
CA HIS A 8 -13.15 -30.02 22.83
C HIS A 8 -11.74 -30.07 22.22
N VAL A 9 -11.53 -29.33 21.13
CA VAL A 9 -10.21 -29.13 20.49
C VAL A 9 -9.23 -28.48 21.46
N TRP A 10 -9.69 -27.54 22.29
CA TRP A 10 -8.85 -26.98 23.34
C TRP A 10 -8.57 -28.03 24.42
N ALA A 11 -9.55 -28.77 24.92
CA ALA A 11 -9.35 -29.74 26.00
C ALA A 11 -8.47 -30.95 25.62
N GLN A 12 -8.55 -31.44 24.37
CA GLN A 12 -7.74 -32.56 23.87
C GLN A 12 -6.48 -32.13 23.09
N GLY A 13 -6.39 -30.87 22.68
CA GLY A 13 -5.28 -30.38 21.87
C GLY A 13 -3.97 -30.30 22.64
N ASP A 14 -2.98 -31.05 22.15
CA ASP A 14 -1.58 -31.00 22.56
C ASP A 14 -1.04 -29.56 22.52
N PHE A 15 -0.03 -29.24 23.35
CA PHE A 15 0.49 -27.87 23.52
C PHE A 15 0.87 -27.21 22.19
N VAL A 16 1.42 -28.00 21.26
CA VAL A 16 1.82 -27.59 19.92
C VAL A 16 0.62 -27.14 19.08
N THR A 17 -0.49 -27.89 19.07
CA THR A 17 -1.69 -27.56 18.30
C THR A 17 -2.28 -26.23 18.73
N ARG A 18 -2.35 -25.98 20.04
CA ARG A 18 -2.81 -24.69 20.58
C ARG A 18 -1.88 -23.54 20.19
N GLY A 19 -0.56 -23.78 20.19
CA GLY A 19 0.43 -22.80 19.74
C GLY A 19 0.26 -22.42 18.26
N ILE A 20 0.05 -23.40 17.38
CA ILE A 20 -0.18 -23.18 15.95
C ILE A 20 -1.49 -22.40 15.72
N ALA A 21 -2.58 -22.79 16.41
CA ALA A 21 -3.85 -22.09 16.31
C ALA A 21 -3.73 -20.63 16.76
N LEU A 22 -3.04 -20.37 17.89
CA LEU A 22 -2.77 -19.02 18.38
C LEU A 22 -1.94 -18.20 17.40
N ALA A 23 -0.90 -18.79 16.80
CA ALA A 23 -0.09 -18.14 15.79
C ALA A 23 -0.92 -17.71 14.57
N LEU A 24 -1.80 -18.59 14.07
CA LEU A 24 -2.71 -18.28 12.97
C LEU A 24 -3.70 -17.16 13.32
N VAL A 25 -4.23 -17.15 14.56
CA VAL A 25 -5.09 -16.04 15.04
C VAL A 25 -4.32 -14.72 15.06
N ILE A 26 -3.09 -14.70 15.58
CA ILE A 26 -2.24 -13.49 15.60
C ILE A 26 -1.97 -13.00 14.18
N MET A 27 -1.61 -13.90 13.25
CA MET A 27 -1.43 -13.57 11.84
C MET A 27 -2.71 -13.00 11.20
N SER A 28 -3.88 -13.55 11.54
CA SER A 28 -5.17 -13.05 11.08
C SER A 28 -5.42 -11.62 11.54
N VAL A 29 -5.26 -11.34 12.83
CA VAL A 29 -5.47 -10.02 13.42
C VAL A 29 -4.48 -8.99 12.84
N LEU A 30 -3.20 -9.35 12.71
CA LEU A 30 -2.19 -8.49 12.09
C LEU A 30 -2.53 -8.17 10.63
N SER A 31 -2.96 -9.18 9.85
CA SER A 31 -3.30 -8.95 8.44
C SER A 31 -4.49 -8.00 8.31
N TRP A 32 -5.58 -8.22 9.05
CA TRP A 32 -6.75 -7.34 9.03
C TRP A 32 -6.43 -5.92 9.51
N THR A 33 -5.62 -5.78 10.56
CA THR A 33 -5.20 -4.47 11.08
C THR A 33 -4.47 -3.67 10.00
N VAL A 34 -3.48 -4.28 9.34
CA VAL A 34 -2.72 -3.61 8.28
C VAL A 34 -3.61 -3.32 7.06
N ILE A 35 -4.51 -4.25 6.68
CA ILE A 35 -5.46 -4.04 5.58
C ILE A 35 -6.31 -2.80 5.84
N VAL A 36 -6.96 -2.71 7.01
CA VAL A 36 -7.88 -1.61 7.33
C VAL A 36 -7.13 -0.28 7.42
N VAL A 37 -6.03 -0.22 8.16
CA VAL A 37 -5.24 1.01 8.35
C VAL A 37 -4.70 1.52 7.01
N LYS A 38 -4.08 0.64 6.21
CA LYS A 38 -3.51 1.04 4.91
C LYS A 38 -4.58 1.36 3.88
N ALA A 39 -5.69 0.62 3.85
CA ALA A 39 -6.80 0.93 2.94
C ALA A 39 -7.39 2.30 3.25
N TRP A 40 -7.57 2.64 4.53
CA TRP A 40 -8.05 3.96 4.92
C TRP A 40 -7.06 5.06 4.50
N ASN A 41 -5.77 4.88 4.74
CA ASN A 41 -4.74 5.84 4.31
C ASN A 41 -4.76 6.06 2.80
N VAL A 42 -4.87 4.99 2.01
CA VAL A 42 -4.99 5.06 0.54
C VAL A 42 -6.25 5.82 0.12
N VAL A 43 -7.40 5.53 0.72
CA VAL A 43 -8.67 6.20 0.39
C VAL A 43 -8.62 7.68 0.78
N ARG A 44 -8.10 8.00 1.97
CA ARG A 44 -7.89 9.37 2.45
C ARG A 44 -6.99 10.13 1.48
N LEU A 45 -5.83 9.58 1.13
CA LEU A 45 -4.87 10.22 0.23
C LEU A 45 -5.46 10.41 -1.18
N LYS A 46 -6.19 9.42 -1.72
CA LYS A 46 -6.88 9.56 -3.00
C LYS A 46 -7.93 10.66 -2.99
N ARG A 47 -8.68 10.82 -1.89
CA ARG A 47 -9.70 11.88 -1.75
C ARG A 47 -9.05 13.26 -1.65
N LEU A 48 -8.01 13.41 -0.83
CA LEU A 48 -7.28 14.66 -0.67
C LEU A 48 -6.69 15.15 -1.99
N THR A 49 -6.02 14.26 -2.71
CA THR A 49 -5.20 14.62 -3.87
C THR A 49 -6.01 14.82 -5.15
N LYS A 50 -7.17 14.16 -5.28
CA LYS A 50 -8.01 14.25 -6.49
C LYS A 50 -8.37 15.69 -6.86
N ASN A 51 -8.72 16.51 -5.88
CA ASN A 51 -9.10 17.91 -6.11
C ASN A 51 -7.95 18.88 -5.84
N ALA A 52 -7.08 18.57 -4.86
CA ALA A 52 -6.00 19.46 -4.45
C ALA A 52 -4.92 19.62 -5.53
N GLU A 53 -4.56 18.56 -6.27
CA GLU A 53 -3.60 18.65 -7.38
C GLU A 53 -4.10 19.59 -8.48
N GLN A 54 -5.37 19.46 -8.87
CA GLN A 54 -5.96 20.35 -9.86
C GLN A 54 -6.03 21.79 -9.34
N ALA A 55 -6.47 21.99 -8.10
CA ALA A 55 -6.56 23.32 -7.49
C ALA A 55 -5.18 24.00 -7.33
N PHE A 56 -4.12 23.21 -7.10
CA PHE A 56 -2.73 23.69 -7.06
C PHE A 56 -2.30 24.24 -8.42
N TRP A 57 -2.45 23.47 -9.51
CA TRP A 57 -2.02 23.92 -10.84
C TRP A 57 -2.86 25.09 -11.40
N HIS A 58 -4.08 25.29 -10.91
CA HIS A 58 -4.94 26.43 -11.28
C HIS A 58 -4.81 27.62 -10.33
N SER A 59 -3.97 27.55 -9.29
CA SER A 59 -3.75 28.69 -8.40
C SER A 59 -2.94 29.78 -9.09
N ASP A 60 -3.24 31.04 -8.76
CA ASP A 60 -2.55 32.19 -9.33
C ASP A 60 -1.09 32.26 -8.82
N ASP A 61 -0.87 31.87 -7.56
CA ASP A 61 0.43 31.83 -6.89
C ASP A 61 0.74 30.46 -6.27
N PHE A 62 2.01 30.08 -6.26
CA PHE A 62 2.51 28.82 -5.69
C PHE A 62 2.19 28.68 -4.20
N ASN A 63 2.28 29.78 -3.43
CA ASN A 63 1.93 29.77 -2.01
C ASN A 63 0.44 29.51 -1.77
N ASP A 64 -0.45 29.98 -2.65
CA ASP A 64 -1.88 29.65 -2.61
C ASP A 64 -2.11 28.18 -2.97
N GLY A 65 -1.34 27.65 -3.93
CA GLY A 65 -1.28 26.23 -4.23
C GLY A 65 -0.92 25.37 -3.03
N ILE A 66 0.16 25.69 -2.30
CA ILE A 66 0.58 24.99 -1.08
C ILE A 66 -0.54 25.02 -0.03
N LYS A 67 -1.14 26.19 0.20
CA LYS A 67 -2.26 26.33 1.16
C LYS A 67 -3.42 25.43 0.79
N LYS A 68 -3.78 25.33 -0.49
CA LYS A 68 -4.84 24.42 -0.96
C LYS A 68 -4.46 22.95 -0.74
N LEU A 69 -3.19 22.58 -0.94
CA LEU A 69 -2.67 21.25 -0.67
C LEU A 69 -2.64 20.89 0.83
N GLY A 70 -2.42 21.87 1.70
CA GLY A 70 -2.37 21.74 3.17
C GLY A 70 -3.69 22.03 3.90
N SER A 71 -4.69 22.59 3.22
CA SER A 71 -5.94 23.12 3.81
C SER A 71 -6.76 22.09 4.62
N GLN A 72 -6.57 20.80 4.37
CA GLN A 72 -7.21 19.71 5.12
C GLN A 72 -6.31 19.14 6.21
N SER A 73 -5.72 20.02 7.03
CA SER A 73 -5.00 19.71 8.28
C SER A 73 -4.00 18.54 8.17
N SER A 74 -3.32 18.44 7.04
CA SER A 74 -2.43 17.32 6.72
C SER A 74 -1.00 17.79 6.87
N SER A 75 -0.26 17.22 7.83
CA SER A 75 1.19 17.41 7.92
C SER A 75 1.87 16.92 6.65
N PRO A 76 3.08 17.42 6.30
CA PRO A 76 3.85 16.92 5.15
C PRO A 76 4.07 15.39 5.17
N ALA A 77 4.13 14.79 6.36
CA ALA A 77 4.21 13.34 6.54
C ALA A 77 2.94 12.57 6.06
N ASP A 78 1.77 13.20 6.16
CA ASP A 78 0.47 12.62 5.78
C ASP A 78 0.11 12.87 4.32
N ASN A 79 0.67 13.93 3.72
CA ASN A 79 0.42 14.32 2.33
C ASN A 79 1.74 14.40 1.53
N PRO A 80 2.13 13.34 0.81
CA PRO A 80 3.36 13.34 0.01
C PRO A 80 3.36 14.37 -1.13
N PHE A 81 2.20 14.85 -1.58
CA PHE A 81 2.15 15.95 -2.56
C PHE A 81 2.56 17.28 -1.90
N LEU A 82 2.17 17.51 -0.64
CA LEU A 82 2.59 18.68 0.12
C LEU A 82 4.08 18.64 0.43
N ALA A 83 4.60 17.47 0.83
CA ALA A 83 6.03 17.28 1.03
C ALA A 83 6.82 17.61 -0.25
N LEU A 84 6.38 17.13 -1.42
CA LEU A 84 7.04 17.45 -2.69
C LEU A 84 7.00 18.93 -3.05
N ALA A 85 5.87 19.60 -2.86
CA ALA A 85 5.74 21.03 -3.16
C ALA A 85 6.67 21.88 -2.28
N LEU A 86 6.71 21.59 -0.97
CA LEU A 86 7.58 22.27 -0.02
C LEU A 86 9.06 21.99 -0.32
N ALA A 87 9.42 20.74 -0.59
CA ALA A 87 10.79 20.38 -0.93
C ALA A 87 11.28 21.03 -2.23
N GLY A 88 10.40 21.15 -3.23
CA GLY A 88 10.72 21.87 -4.46
C GLY A 88 10.98 23.35 -4.23
N GLN A 89 10.17 23.99 -3.38
CA GLN A 89 10.36 25.39 -2.98
C GLN A 89 11.67 25.60 -2.24
N GLU A 90 11.92 24.78 -1.22
CA GLU A 90 13.16 24.84 -0.42
C GLU A 90 14.40 24.60 -1.29
N ALA A 91 14.35 23.64 -2.21
CA ALA A 91 15.44 23.37 -3.14
C ALA A 91 15.72 24.55 -4.09
N ALA A 92 14.67 25.22 -4.59
CA ALA A 92 14.80 26.40 -5.43
C ALA A 92 15.36 27.61 -4.65
N ASP A 93 14.82 27.87 -3.46
CA ASP A 93 15.25 28.98 -2.61
C ASP A 93 16.72 28.85 -2.17
N HIS A 94 17.14 27.63 -1.80
CA HIS A 94 18.51 27.33 -1.38
C HIS A 94 19.52 27.57 -2.51
N HIS A 95 19.16 27.26 -3.76
CA HIS A 95 20.01 27.56 -4.92
C HIS A 95 20.05 29.06 -5.22
N HIS A 96 18.94 29.79 -5.07
CA HIS A 96 18.90 31.25 -5.26
C HIS A 96 19.80 32.01 -4.26
N GLN A 97 19.95 31.50 -3.04
CA GLN A 97 20.79 32.12 -2.01
C GLN A 97 22.28 31.76 -2.13
N THR A 98 22.64 30.76 -2.94
CA THR A 98 24.00 30.20 -3.03
C THR A 98 24.63 30.41 -4.42
N GLN A 99 25.25 31.58 -4.68
CA GLN A 99 26.11 31.85 -5.86
C GLN A 99 27.60 32.06 -5.45
N PRO A 100 28.62 32.08 -6.34
CA PRO A 100 29.13 30.94 -7.09
C PRO A 100 30.68 30.72 -6.96
N HIS A 101 31.19 29.70 -6.26
CA HIS A 101 32.58 29.18 -6.41
C HIS A 101 32.74 28.12 -7.53
N LEU A 102 33.83 28.21 -8.30
CA LEU A 102 33.87 28.02 -9.77
C LEU A 102 34.08 26.60 -10.33
N HIS A 103 34.08 25.50 -9.56
CA HIS A 103 34.54 24.22 -10.16
C HIS A 103 33.80 22.92 -9.80
N ASP A 104 32.66 22.96 -9.09
CA ASP A 104 31.95 21.72 -8.70
C ASP A 104 30.41 21.85 -8.66
N ARG A 105 29.83 22.72 -9.52
CA ARG A 105 28.38 23.00 -9.50
C ARG A 105 27.58 21.96 -10.24
N MET A 106 26.86 21.15 -9.49
CA MET A 106 25.68 20.46 -9.99
C MET A 106 24.67 21.47 -10.58
N ASP A 107 24.09 21.15 -11.73
CA ASP A 107 23.07 21.98 -12.40
C ASP A 107 21.84 22.16 -11.49
N VAL A 108 21.15 23.29 -11.58
CA VAL A 108 19.92 23.60 -10.80
C VAL A 108 18.86 22.53 -11.06
N SER A 109 18.76 22.11 -12.32
CA SER A 109 17.89 21.02 -12.73
C SER A 109 18.23 19.72 -12.01
N ASP A 110 19.51 19.38 -11.90
CA ASP A 110 19.97 18.17 -11.24
C ASP A 110 19.77 18.23 -9.72
N TRP A 111 20.02 19.38 -9.10
CA TRP A 111 19.77 19.61 -7.67
C TRP A 111 18.30 19.43 -7.31
N ILE A 112 17.41 20.14 -8.02
CA ILE A 112 15.96 20.04 -7.77
C ILE A 112 15.45 18.62 -8.03
N THR A 113 15.94 17.96 -9.09
CA THR A 113 15.57 16.57 -9.39
C THR A 113 15.95 15.65 -8.24
N ARG A 114 17.15 15.80 -7.67
CA ARG A 114 17.60 14.99 -6.53
C ARG A 114 16.74 15.25 -5.28
N CYS A 115 16.51 16.49 -4.90
CA CYS A 115 15.68 16.81 -3.73
C CYS A 115 14.26 16.26 -3.85
N LEU A 116 13.63 16.43 -5.03
CA LEU A 116 12.30 15.86 -5.30
C LEU A 116 12.30 14.34 -5.27
N LYS A 117 13.35 13.70 -5.82
CA LYS A 117 13.50 12.25 -5.82
C LYS A 117 13.67 11.70 -4.40
N ASP A 118 14.48 12.33 -3.57
CA ASP A 118 14.72 11.89 -2.19
C ASP A 118 13.41 11.90 -1.37
N VAL A 119 12.65 13.00 -1.45
CA VAL A 119 11.35 13.13 -0.77
C VAL A 119 10.31 12.17 -1.34
N MET A 120 10.33 11.94 -2.66
CA MET A 120 9.46 10.95 -3.30
C MET A 120 9.78 9.54 -2.81
N ASP A 121 11.05 9.14 -2.81
CA ASP A 121 11.50 7.81 -2.40
C ASP A 121 11.16 7.56 -0.91
N GLU A 122 11.32 8.56 -0.05
CA GLU A 122 10.89 8.49 1.35
C GLU A 122 9.36 8.32 1.49
N GLY A 123 8.58 9.08 0.72
CA GLY A 123 7.12 8.97 0.66
C GLY A 123 6.66 7.58 0.19
N VAL A 124 7.30 7.05 -0.86
CA VAL A 124 7.05 5.69 -1.38
C VAL A 124 7.38 4.64 -0.32
N GLY A 125 8.52 4.78 0.37
CA GLY A 125 8.92 3.89 1.46
C GLY A 125 7.87 3.82 2.57
N ARG A 126 7.36 4.97 3.03
CA ARG A 126 6.27 5.02 4.04
C ARG A 126 4.99 4.33 3.56
N MET A 127 4.66 4.46 2.28
CA MET A 127 3.49 3.79 1.70
C MET A 127 3.65 2.27 1.64
N GLN A 128 4.86 1.79 1.33
CA GLN A 128 5.22 0.37 1.24
C GLN A 128 5.44 -0.28 2.62
N ALA A 129 5.75 0.50 3.66
CA ALA A 129 5.95 -0.01 5.01
C ALA A 129 4.76 -0.86 5.49
N GLY A 130 5.02 -2.03 6.07
CA GLY A 130 3.99 -2.95 6.55
C GLY A 130 3.35 -3.86 5.49
N LEU A 131 3.52 -3.60 4.19
CA LEU A 131 3.04 -4.52 3.15
C LEU A 131 3.81 -5.85 3.18
N ALA A 132 5.08 -5.83 3.60
CA ALA A 132 5.90 -7.03 3.79
C ALA A 132 5.26 -8.01 4.78
N ILE A 133 4.58 -7.51 5.83
CA ILE A 133 3.88 -8.35 6.81
C ILE A 133 2.74 -9.13 6.13
N LEU A 134 1.94 -8.47 5.30
CA LEU A 134 0.87 -9.14 4.53
C LEU A 134 1.44 -10.16 3.53
N ALA A 135 2.54 -9.82 2.86
CA ALA A 135 3.20 -10.72 1.92
C ALA A 135 3.71 -11.98 2.63
N SER A 136 4.37 -11.82 3.78
CA SER A 136 4.86 -12.91 4.60
C SER A 136 3.73 -13.76 5.18
N ILE A 137 2.69 -13.14 5.75
CA ILE A 137 1.53 -13.88 6.29
C ILE A 137 0.83 -14.65 5.18
N GLY A 138 0.58 -14.00 4.04
CA GLY A 138 -0.09 -14.63 2.90
C GLY A 138 0.67 -15.83 2.32
N SER A 139 2.00 -15.81 2.35
CA SER A 139 2.82 -16.93 1.87
C SER A 139 3.07 -18.01 2.92
N THR A 140 3.13 -17.66 4.21
CA THR A 140 3.51 -18.60 5.28
C THR A 140 2.32 -19.26 5.98
N SER A 141 1.17 -18.59 6.10
CA SER A 141 0.03 -19.12 6.86
C SER A 141 -0.54 -20.44 6.31
N PRO A 142 -0.56 -20.73 4.99
CA PRO A 142 -0.95 -22.04 4.49
C PRO A 142 -0.04 -23.16 5.01
N PHE A 143 1.26 -22.90 5.08
CA PHE A 143 2.24 -23.88 5.57
C PHE A 143 2.17 -24.08 7.08
N VAL A 144 1.85 -23.02 7.84
CA VAL A 144 1.55 -23.11 9.27
C VAL A 144 0.31 -23.98 9.50
N GLY A 145 -0.74 -23.79 8.69
CA GLY A 145 -1.93 -24.63 8.71
C GLY A 145 -1.62 -26.10 8.40
N LEU A 146 -0.91 -26.34 7.29
CA LEU A 146 -0.45 -27.67 6.88
C LEU A 146 0.35 -28.36 7.97
N PHE A 147 1.30 -27.65 8.59
CA PHE A 147 2.11 -28.17 9.70
C PHE A 147 1.24 -28.65 10.86
N GLY A 148 0.22 -27.88 11.25
CA GLY A 148 -0.69 -28.32 12.31
C GLY A 148 -1.52 -29.56 11.93
N THR A 149 -1.82 -29.75 10.65
CA THR A 149 -2.50 -31.00 10.22
C THR A 149 -1.58 -32.21 10.30
N VAL A 150 -0.32 -32.06 9.87
CA VAL A 150 0.70 -33.10 9.97
C VAL A 150 0.93 -33.47 11.43
N TRP A 151 1.03 -32.47 12.31
CA TRP A 151 1.20 -32.69 13.74
C TRP A 151 0.00 -33.42 14.37
N GLY A 152 -1.22 -32.99 14.06
CA GLY A 152 -2.43 -33.61 14.59
C GLY A 152 -2.61 -35.07 14.14
N ILE A 153 -2.34 -35.36 12.85
CA ILE A 153 -2.36 -36.74 12.34
C ILE A 153 -1.24 -37.57 13.00
N TYR A 154 -0.05 -37.02 13.16
CA TYR A 154 1.06 -37.70 13.85
C TYR A 154 0.69 -38.09 15.28
N HIS A 155 0.13 -37.16 16.05
CA HIS A 155 -0.29 -37.43 17.42
C HIS A 155 -1.40 -38.48 17.48
N ALA A 156 -2.38 -38.41 16.59
CA ALA A 156 -3.45 -39.41 16.49
C ALA A 156 -2.89 -40.83 16.24
N LEU A 157 -1.93 -40.96 15.32
CA LEU A 157 -1.28 -42.25 15.02
C LEU A 157 -0.47 -42.79 16.20
N LEU A 158 0.20 -41.93 16.98
CA LEU A 158 0.88 -42.34 18.21
C LEU A 158 -0.10 -42.90 19.25
N THR A 159 -1.25 -42.23 19.45
CA THR A 159 -2.28 -42.70 20.39
C THR A 159 -2.85 -44.05 19.98
N ILE A 160 -3.12 -44.26 18.69
CA ILE A 160 -3.59 -45.55 18.15
C ILE A 160 -2.53 -46.64 18.36
N GLY A 161 -1.26 -46.33 18.07
CA GLY A 161 -0.15 -47.26 18.26
C GLY A 161 0.07 -47.66 19.73
N ALA A 162 -0.15 -46.74 20.66
CA ALA A 162 -0.04 -47.00 22.09
C ALA A 162 -1.21 -47.80 22.67
N THR A 163 -2.42 -47.60 22.15
CA THR A 163 -3.66 -48.26 22.65
C THR A 163 -3.95 -49.60 21.99
N GLY A 164 -3.36 -49.88 20.81
CA GLY A 164 -3.57 -51.12 20.06
C GLY A 164 -4.99 -51.30 19.50
N GLN A 165 -5.86 -50.30 19.65
CA GLN A 165 -7.24 -50.31 19.14
C GLN A 165 -7.31 -49.55 17.82
N THR A 166 -7.68 -50.24 16.75
CA THR A 166 -7.73 -49.69 15.37
C THR A 166 -9.14 -49.39 14.88
N SER A 167 -10.09 -49.07 15.77
CA SER A 167 -11.45 -48.73 15.35
C SER A 167 -11.49 -47.38 14.61
N ILE A 168 -12.23 -47.32 13.50
CA ILE A 168 -12.41 -46.11 12.66
C ILE A 168 -12.82 -44.89 13.48
N ASP A 169 -13.67 -45.07 14.50
CA ASP A 169 -14.14 -43.97 15.36
C ASP A 169 -13.01 -43.26 16.13
N GLN A 170 -11.93 -43.98 16.45
CA GLN A 170 -10.76 -43.42 17.14
C GLN A 170 -9.83 -42.62 16.22
N VAL A 171 -9.94 -42.84 14.90
CA VAL A 171 -9.10 -42.16 13.89
C VAL A 171 -9.84 -40.99 13.27
N ALA A 172 -11.14 -41.14 13.01
CA ALA A 172 -11.94 -40.15 12.28
C ALA A 172 -12.04 -38.79 12.98
N GLY A 173 -12.16 -38.77 14.31
CA GLY A 173 -12.23 -37.54 15.10
C GLY A 173 -10.95 -36.71 15.01
N PRO A 174 -9.79 -37.21 15.49
CA PRO A 174 -8.53 -36.46 15.48
C PRO A 174 -8.06 -36.03 14.08
N VAL A 175 -8.30 -36.87 13.06
CA VAL A 175 -7.97 -36.52 11.67
C VAL A 175 -8.87 -35.39 11.16
N GLY A 176 -10.18 -35.44 11.47
CA GLY A 176 -11.11 -34.36 11.13
C GLY A 176 -10.75 -33.03 11.78
N GLU A 177 -10.40 -33.05 13.07
CA GLU A 177 -9.94 -31.84 13.79
C GLU A 177 -8.66 -31.26 13.19
N SER A 178 -7.74 -32.13 12.77
CA SER A 178 -6.50 -31.72 12.10
C SER A 178 -6.80 -30.96 10.80
N LEU A 179 -7.73 -31.43 9.97
CA LEU A 179 -8.07 -30.77 8.70
C LEU A 179 -8.55 -29.32 8.86
N ILE A 180 -9.16 -28.98 9.99
CA ILE A 180 -9.59 -27.61 10.31
C ILE A 180 -8.40 -26.65 10.34
N MET A 181 -7.20 -27.10 10.75
CA MET A 181 -6.03 -26.23 10.82
C MET A 181 -5.55 -25.77 9.44
N THR A 182 -5.60 -26.63 8.42
CA THR A 182 -5.31 -26.22 7.03
C THR A 182 -6.36 -25.24 6.53
N ALA A 183 -7.63 -25.52 6.77
CA ALA A 183 -8.71 -24.59 6.39
C ALA A 183 -8.51 -23.21 7.03
N PHE A 184 -8.08 -23.17 8.29
CA PHE A 184 -7.78 -21.93 8.99
C PHE A 184 -6.54 -21.22 8.42
N GLY A 185 -5.48 -21.96 8.10
CA GLY A 185 -4.30 -21.40 7.42
C GLY A 185 -4.63 -20.72 6.10
N LEU A 186 -5.53 -21.32 5.31
CA LEU A 186 -6.06 -20.74 4.07
C LEU A 186 -6.97 -19.53 4.31
N PHE A 187 -7.83 -19.60 5.33
CA PHE A 187 -8.69 -18.49 5.73
C PHE A 187 -7.89 -17.24 6.12
N VAL A 188 -6.71 -17.42 6.73
CA VAL A 188 -5.77 -16.33 7.01
C VAL A 188 -5.02 -15.87 5.75
N ALA A 189 -4.62 -16.80 4.89
CA ALA A 189 -3.80 -16.49 3.71
C ALA A 189 -4.56 -15.66 2.67
N ILE A 190 -5.80 -16.05 2.35
CA ILE A 190 -6.56 -15.47 1.24
C ILE A 190 -6.77 -13.96 1.42
N PRO A 191 -7.28 -13.45 2.56
CA PRO A 191 -7.41 -12.02 2.79
C PRO A 191 -6.06 -11.29 2.78
N ALA A 192 -5.00 -11.90 3.34
CA ALA A 192 -3.68 -11.29 3.38
C ALA A 192 -3.10 -11.06 1.97
N VAL A 193 -3.19 -12.06 1.08
CA VAL A 193 -2.73 -11.98 -0.31
C VAL A 193 -3.56 -10.99 -1.11
N LEU A 194 -4.90 -11.03 -0.97
CA LEU A 194 -5.79 -10.08 -1.66
C LEU A 194 -5.53 -8.64 -1.20
N GLY A 195 -5.39 -8.44 0.11
CA GLY A 195 -5.05 -7.15 0.70
C GLY A 195 -3.72 -6.62 0.19
N TYR A 196 -2.67 -7.46 0.17
CA TYR A 196 -1.36 -7.10 -0.35
C TYR A 196 -1.44 -6.62 -1.80
N ASN A 197 -2.10 -7.39 -2.66
CA ASN A 197 -2.24 -7.08 -4.08
C ASN A 197 -3.04 -5.81 -4.32
N ALA A 198 -4.15 -5.62 -3.59
CA ALA A 198 -4.99 -4.43 -3.70
C ALA A 198 -4.24 -3.16 -3.25
N LEU A 199 -3.56 -3.21 -2.10
CA LEU A 199 -2.79 -2.10 -1.57
C LEU A 199 -1.59 -1.76 -2.45
N THR A 200 -0.86 -2.76 -2.95
CA THR A 200 0.27 -2.57 -3.87
C THR A 200 -0.19 -1.88 -5.16
N ARG A 201 -1.30 -2.34 -5.74
CA ARG A 201 -1.89 -1.72 -6.94
C ARG A 201 -2.31 -0.28 -6.67
N ALA A 202 -2.93 -0.01 -5.53
CA ALA A 202 -3.37 1.32 -5.17
C ALA A 202 -2.17 2.27 -4.92
N ASN A 203 -1.13 1.79 -4.24
CA ASN A 203 0.11 2.51 -4.04
C ASN A 203 0.77 2.85 -5.37
N LYS A 204 0.90 1.89 -6.29
CA LYS A 204 1.44 2.14 -7.65
C LYS A 204 0.73 3.28 -8.36
N SER A 205 -0.61 3.32 -8.30
CA SER A 205 -1.39 4.40 -8.89
C SER A 205 -1.10 5.77 -8.27
N ILE A 206 -0.89 5.84 -6.96
CA ILE A 206 -0.53 7.08 -6.26
C ILE A 206 0.90 7.48 -6.61
N VAL A 207 1.86 6.55 -6.64
CA VAL A 207 3.25 6.80 -7.03
C VAL A 207 3.35 7.36 -8.45
N THR A 208 2.57 6.85 -9.40
CA THR A 208 2.51 7.42 -10.75
C THR A 208 2.04 8.89 -10.75
N LYS A 209 1.08 9.24 -9.88
CA LYS A 209 0.63 10.63 -9.73
C LYS A 209 1.70 11.51 -9.07
N LEU A 210 2.38 11.01 -8.03
CA LEU A 210 3.49 11.71 -7.39
C LEU A 210 4.62 12.00 -8.37
N ASN A 211 5.02 11.04 -9.20
CA ASN A 211 6.02 11.25 -10.25
C ASN A 211 5.60 12.35 -11.22
N ARG A 212 4.33 12.34 -11.68
CA ARG A 212 3.81 13.38 -12.57
C ARG A 212 3.83 14.75 -11.91
N PHE A 213 3.45 14.82 -10.63
CA PHE A 213 3.47 16.05 -9.86
C PHE A 213 4.90 16.57 -9.67
N ALA A 214 5.85 15.71 -9.31
CA ALA A 214 7.27 16.04 -9.18
C ALA A 214 7.87 16.55 -10.50
N HIS A 215 7.57 15.91 -11.63
CA HIS A 215 7.99 16.42 -12.95
C HIS A 215 7.39 17.80 -13.25
N GLY A 216 6.13 18.03 -12.84
CA GLY A 216 5.51 19.33 -12.98
C GLY A 216 6.19 20.41 -12.15
N LEU A 217 6.56 20.09 -10.90
CA LEU A 217 7.30 21.00 -10.02
C LEU A 217 8.69 21.31 -10.59
N HIS A 218 9.41 20.29 -11.04
CA HIS A 218 10.71 20.46 -11.69
C HIS A 218 10.62 21.40 -12.90
N ALA A 219 9.66 21.16 -13.80
CA ALA A 219 9.44 22.04 -14.94
C ALA A 219 9.09 23.48 -14.51
N PHE A 220 8.25 23.65 -13.48
CA PHE A 220 7.88 24.94 -12.94
C PHE A 220 9.09 25.71 -12.39
N PHE A 221 9.93 25.07 -11.57
CA PHE A 221 11.09 25.73 -10.95
C PHE A 221 12.26 25.96 -11.91
N VAL A 222 12.46 25.09 -12.90
CA VAL A 222 13.56 25.23 -13.88
C VAL A 222 13.21 26.18 -15.02
N THR A 223 11.96 26.17 -15.51
CA THR A 223 11.55 26.96 -16.69
C THR A 223 10.74 28.21 -16.37
N GLY A 224 10.24 28.36 -15.13
CA GLY A 224 9.32 29.44 -14.74
C GLY A 224 7.94 29.35 -15.38
N SER A 225 7.67 28.33 -16.20
CA SER A 225 6.38 28.16 -16.88
C SER A 225 5.50 27.17 -16.11
N LYS A 226 4.26 27.60 -15.80
CA LYS A 226 3.21 26.66 -15.41
C LYS A 226 2.99 25.74 -16.63
N LEU A 227 3.13 24.42 -16.47
CA LEU A 227 2.73 23.48 -17.53
C LEU A 227 1.25 23.70 -17.83
N SER A 228 0.95 24.55 -18.81
CA SER A 228 -0.39 24.74 -19.31
C SER A 228 -0.83 23.39 -19.86
N SER A 229 -1.76 22.74 -19.15
CA SER A 229 -2.40 21.51 -19.60
C SER A 229 -2.76 21.66 -21.08
N THR A 230 -2.13 20.86 -21.93
CA THR A 230 -2.40 20.76 -23.38
C THR A 230 -3.83 20.29 -23.59
N LYS A 231 -4.79 21.22 -23.46
CA LYS A 231 -6.20 21.07 -23.86
C LYS A 231 -6.65 22.23 -24.76
N ARG A 232 -5.71 23.07 -25.22
CA ARG A 232 -5.97 24.21 -26.12
C ARG A 232 -5.41 24.00 -27.54
N ALA A 233 -5.28 22.75 -27.99
CA ALA A 233 -4.88 22.44 -29.37
C ALA A 233 -5.99 21.76 -30.20
N THR A 234 -7.09 21.32 -29.59
CA THR A 234 -8.17 20.61 -30.31
C THR A 234 -9.43 21.44 -30.53
N SER A 235 -9.61 22.61 -29.90
CA SER A 235 -10.77 23.48 -30.16
C SER A 235 -10.54 24.48 -31.31
N ALA A 236 -9.29 24.77 -31.68
CA ALA A 236 -8.98 25.70 -32.77
C ALA A 236 -9.12 25.08 -34.18
N SER A 237 -9.07 23.75 -34.29
CA SER A 237 -9.23 23.03 -35.56
C SER A 237 -10.71 22.78 -35.92
N THR A 238 -11.61 22.73 -34.94
CA THR A 238 -13.03 22.45 -35.21
C THR A 238 -13.81 23.69 -35.65
N ASP A 239 -13.40 24.89 -35.20
CA ASP A 239 -14.02 26.15 -35.62
C ASP A 239 -13.62 26.59 -37.04
N SER A 240 -12.37 26.31 -37.42
CA SER A 240 -11.88 26.59 -38.78
C SER A 240 -12.52 25.69 -39.84
N LEU A 241 -12.84 24.42 -39.51
CA LEU A 241 -13.63 23.57 -40.40
C LEU A 241 -15.10 24.02 -40.52
N ARG A 242 -15.72 24.49 -39.44
CA ARG A 242 -17.13 24.94 -39.47
C ARG A 242 -17.35 26.27 -40.20
N LEU A 243 -16.34 27.14 -40.23
CA LEU A 243 -16.39 28.37 -41.02
C LEU A 243 -16.20 28.12 -42.52
N ALA A 244 -15.40 27.12 -42.91
CA ALA A 244 -15.21 26.75 -44.31
C ALA A 244 -16.45 26.10 -44.96
N THR A 245 -17.24 25.32 -44.20
CA THR A 245 -18.46 24.67 -44.72
C THR A 245 -19.70 25.57 -44.78
N ARG A 246 -19.63 26.80 -44.23
CA ARG A 246 -20.72 27.79 -44.30
C ARG A 246 -20.56 28.80 -45.45
N ALA A 247 -19.45 28.75 -46.17
CA ALA A 247 -19.10 29.67 -47.25
C ALA A 247 -19.17 29.02 -48.66
N SER A 248 -19.73 27.81 -48.76
CA SER A 248 -20.00 27.06 -50.01
C SER A 248 -21.48 26.76 -50.13
#